data_AF-A0A848UGJ1-F1
#
_entry.id   AF-A0A848UGJ1-F1
#
_cell.length_a   1.000
_cell.length_b   1.000
_cell.length_c   1.000
_cell.angle_alpha   90.00
_cell.angle_beta   90.00
_cell.angle_gamma   90.00
#
_symmetry.space_group_name_H-M   'P 1'
#
loop_
_entity.id
_entity.type
_entity.pdbx_description
1 polymer ?
#
loop_
_entity_poly.entity_id
_entity_poly.type
_entity_poly.pdbx_seq_one_letter_code
_entity_poly.pdbx_strand_id
1 'polypeptide(L)'
;MVKDVLIHGEDAKTTLTLHGLIDLYVDHKKAIANLAPESVKKYGYLKNKIDDIMITRIRKPWIFQFHAKLRQSGLSHNTAVKSMRLLKAVLNFASHNDFIGKNPMDGYRMTLEKKEIIYLNEVFVKNI
;
A
#
# COMPACT_ATOMS: atom_id res chain seq x y z
N MET A 1 -11.57 8.35 -36.96
CA MET A 1 -11.69 6.97 -36.40
C MET A 1 -10.87 6.90 -35.13
N VAL A 2 -11.48 7.23 -33.99
CA VAL A 2 -10.89 6.95 -32.68
C VAL A 2 -11.20 5.47 -32.43
N LYS A 3 -10.16 4.64 -32.31
CA LYS A 3 -10.36 3.23 -31.95
C LYS A 3 -10.79 3.20 -30.49
N ASP A 4 -12.08 2.99 -30.26
CA ASP A 4 -12.60 2.52 -29.00
C ASP A 4 -11.94 1.18 -28.71
N VAL A 5 -10.89 1.22 -27.88
CA VAL A 5 -10.33 0.01 -27.29
C VAL A 5 -11.25 -0.35 -26.13
N LEU A 6 -12.30 -1.10 -26.46
CA LEU A 6 -13.06 -1.88 -25.50
C LEU A 6 -12.11 -2.93 -24.92
N ILE A 7 -11.49 -2.60 -23.78
CA ILE A 7 -10.77 -3.60 -22.99
C ILE A 7 -11.84 -4.48 -22.35
N HIS A 8 -12.03 -5.67 -22.90
CA HIS A 8 -12.87 -6.70 -22.30
C HIS A 8 -12.33 -7.03 -20.91
N GLY A 9 -13.23 -7.17 -19.92
CA GLY A 9 -12.89 -7.28 -18.50
C GLY A 9 -12.00 -8.47 -18.07
N GLU A 10 -11.66 -9.38 -18.99
CA GLU A 10 -10.65 -10.43 -18.79
C GLU A 10 -9.22 -9.94 -19.09
N ASP A 11 -9.01 -9.11 -20.11
CA ASP A 11 -7.69 -8.65 -20.56
C ASP A 11 -7.06 -7.60 -19.61
N ALA A 12 -7.91 -6.86 -18.89
CA ALA A 12 -7.47 -5.91 -17.88
C ALA A 12 -6.86 -6.62 -16.65
N LYS A 13 -7.35 -7.81 -16.28
CA LYS A 13 -6.85 -8.56 -15.12
C LYS A 13 -5.47 -9.17 -15.36
N THR A 14 -5.18 -9.57 -16.60
CA THR A 14 -3.92 -10.21 -16.99
C THR A 14 -2.76 -9.23 -17.13
N THR A 15 -3.04 -7.93 -17.26
CA THR A 15 -2.04 -6.88 -17.48
C THR A 15 -1.87 -5.90 -16.31
N LEU A 16 -2.75 -5.94 -15.30
CA LEU A 16 -2.69 -5.01 -14.18
C LEU A 16 -1.48 -5.27 -13.27
N THR A 17 -0.58 -4.29 -13.19
CA THR A 17 0.56 -4.30 -12.27
C THR A 17 0.19 -3.73 -10.91
N LEU A 18 1.05 -3.95 -9.91
CA LEU A 18 0.84 -3.46 -8.56
C LEU A 18 0.90 -1.93 -8.50
N HIS A 19 1.79 -1.29 -9.27
CA HIS A 19 1.82 0.17 -9.37
C HIS A 19 0.55 0.70 -10.03
N GLY A 20 0.08 0.07 -11.12
CA GLY A 20 -1.19 0.43 -11.75
C GLY A 20 -2.39 0.28 -10.80
N LEU A 21 -2.42 -0.80 -10.01
CA LEU A 21 -3.46 -1.02 -9.00
C LEU A 21 -3.43 0.05 -7.90
N ILE A 22 -2.23 0.50 -7.47
CA ILE A 22 -2.09 1.57 -6.50
C ILE A 22 -2.67 2.88 -7.06
N ASP A 23 -2.39 3.19 -8.34
CA ASP A 23 -2.91 4.40 -8.99
C ASP A 23 -4.44 4.37 -9.08
N LEU A 24 -5.01 3.24 -9.54
CA LEU A 24 -6.47 3.04 -9.57
C LEU A 24 -7.11 3.23 -8.19
N TYR A 25 -6.49 2.66 -7.16
CA TYR A 25 -6.99 2.80 -5.79
C TYR A 25 -6.92 4.24 -5.28
N VAL A 26 -5.85 4.97 -5.61
CA VAL A 26 -5.68 6.38 -5.25
C VAL A 26 -6.76 7.23 -5.93
N ASP A 27 -7.00 7.02 -7.22
CA ASP A 27 -8.01 7.79 -7.97
C ASP A 27 -9.43 7.50 -7.48
N HIS A 28 -9.75 6.23 -7.21
CA HIS A 28 -10.98 5.84 -6.53
C HIS A 28 -11.13 6.54 -5.16
N LYS A 29 -10.05 6.63 -4.36
CA LYS A 29 -10.09 7.32 -3.06
C LYS A 29 -10.25 8.84 -3.17
N LYS A 30 -9.65 9.47 -4.20
CA LYS A 30 -9.87 10.90 -4.47
C LYS A 30 -11.35 11.17 -4.80
N ALA A 31 -11.94 10.34 -5.65
CA ALA A 31 -13.33 10.50 -6.11
C ALA A 31 -14.37 10.33 -4.99
N ILE A 32 -14.15 9.39 -4.06
CA ILE A 32 -15.21 8.97 -3.11
C ILE A 32 -15.01 9.59 -1.72
N ALA A 33 -13.78 9.86 -1.31
CA ALA A 33 -13.47 10.22 0.08
C ALA A 33 -12.90 11.63 0.26
N ASN A 34 -12.86 12.46 -0.80
CA ASN A 34 -12.18 13.77 -0.78
C ASN A 34 -10.81 13.67 -0.10
N LEU A 35 -10.06 12.62 -0.44
CA LEU A 35 -8.83 12.28 0.27
C LEU A 35 -7.84 13.45 0.17
N ALA A 36 -7.42 14.01 1.30
CA ALA A 36 -6.49 15.13 1.32
C ALA A 36 -5.20 14.79 0.53
N PRO A 37 -4.59 15.74 -0.19
CA PRO A 37 -3.39 15.50 -0.99
C PRO A 37 -2.24 14.83 -0.20
N GLU A 38 -2.09 15.19 1.08
CA GLU A 38 -1.09 14.58 1.97
C GLU A 38 -1.32 13.09 2.24
N SER A 39 -2.58 12.66 2.23
CA SER A 39 -2.93 11.25 2.35
C SER A 39 -2.59 10.45 1.09
N VAL A 40 -2.32 11.10 -0.05
CA VAL A 40 -1.88 10.45 -1.29
C VAL A 40 -0.39 10.15 -1.26
N LYS A 41 0.44 11.01 -0.64
CA LYS A 41 1.92 10.86 -0.61
C LYS A 41 2.38 9.51 -0.06
N LYS A 42 1.65 8.94 0.91
CA LYS A 42 1.96 7.62 1.48
C LYS A 42 1.89 6.47 0.45
N TYR A 43 1.07 6.59 -0.59
CA TYR A 43 0.99 5.60 -1.67
C TYR A 43 2.13 5.78 -2.67
N GLY A 44 2.56 7.02 -2.94
CA GLY A 44 3.80 7.28 -3.69
C GLY A 44 5.02 6.70 -2.97
N TYR A 45 5.10 6.87 -1.65
CA TYR A 45 6.13 6.22 -0.83
C TYR A 45 6.07 4.69 -0.94
N LEU A 46 4.88 4.09 -0.90
CA LEU A 46 4.70 2.65 -1.08
C LEU A 46 5.21 2.19 -2.45
N LYS A 47 4.82 2.88 -3.55
CA LYS A 47 5.28 2.57 -4.93
C LYS A 47 6.80 2.55 -5.01
N ASN A 48 7.48 3.51 -4.40
CA ASN A 48 8.94 3.58 -4.42
C ASN A 48 9.65 2.46 -3.64
N LYS A 49 8.95 1.74 -2.76
CA LYS A 49 9.52 0.66 -1.96
C LYS A 49 9.15 -0.73 -2.47
N ILE A 50 8.10 -0.83 -3.26
CA ILE A 50 7.51 -2.09 -3.70
C ILE A 50 7.86 -2.34 -5.17
N ASP A 51 8.26 -3.58 -5.46
CA ASP A 51 8.60 -3.96 -6.83
C ASP A 51 7.32 -3.98 -7.69
N ASP A 52 7.39 -3.43 -8.90
CA ASP A 52 6.23 -3.43 -9.79
C ASP A 52 6.10 -4.81 -10.47
N ILE A 53 5.09 -5.56 -10.04
CA ILE A 53 4.82 -6.91 -10.53
C ILE A 53 3.34 -7.04 -10.87
N MET A 54 3.00 -8.00 -11.73
CA MET A 54 1.60 -8.35 -12.00
C MET A 54 0.88 -8.77 -10.71
N ILE A 55 -0.34 -8.24 -10.50
CA ILE A 55 -1.10 -8.50 -9.27
C ILE A 55 -1.44 -9.99 -9.10
N THR A 56 -1.54 -10.73 -10.21
CA THR A 56 -1.78 -12.17 -10.26
C THR A 56 -0.60 -13.00 -9.73
N ARG A 57 0.60 -12.41 -9.66
CA ARG A 57 1.81 -13.06 -9.10
C ARG A 57 1.94 -12.84 -7.59
N ILE A 58 1.12 -11.99 -6.99
CA ILE A 58 1.17 -11.69 -5.56
C ILE A 58 0.60 -12.87 -4.77
N ARG A 59 1.48 -13.59 -4.09
CA ARG A 59 1.15 -14.72 -3.21
C ARG A 59 1.74 -14.50 -1.82
N LYS A 60 1.29 -15.29 -0.84
CA LYS A 60 1.80 -15.22 0.55
C LYS A 60 3.34 -15.17 0.64
N PRO A 61 4.13 -15.99 -0.08
CA PRO A 61 5.59 -15.92 -0.01
C PRO A 61 6.15 -14.54 -0.40
N TRP A 62 5.59 -13.92 -1.45
CA TRP A 62 6.01 -12.60 -1.88
C TRP A 62 5.68 -11.52 -0.82
N ILE A 63 4.53 -11.62 -0.14
CA ILE A 63 4.16 -10.73 0.97
C ILE A 63 5.19 -10.82 2.12
N PHE A 64 5.61 -12.04 2.48
CA PHE A 64 6.65 -12.23 3.51
C PHE A 64 8.00 -11.66 3.08
N GLN A 65 8.41 -11.89 1.83
CA GLN A 65 9.64 -11.34 1.27
C GLN A 65 9.63 -9.82 1.26
N PHE A 66 8.52 -9.20 0.83
CA PHE A 66 8.36 -7.76 0.86
C PHE A 66 8.42 -7.20 2.29
N HIS A 67 7.77 -7.86 3.26
CA HIS A 67 7.87 -7.43 4.66
C HIS A 67 9.30 -7.54 5.20
N ALA A 68 10.03 -8.61 4.86
CA ALA A 68 11.43 -8.77 5.23
C ALA A 68 12.31 -7.67 4.61
N LYS A 69 12.11 -7.35 3.33
CA LYS A 69 12.79 -6.23 2.63
C LYS A 69 12.55 -4.90 3.33
N LEU A 70 11.31 -4.61 3.74
CA LEU A 70 11.00 -3.40 4.51
C LEU A 70 11.76 -3.36 5.84
N ARG A 71 11.83 -4.49 6.56
CA ARG A 71 12.56 -4.61 7.84
C ARG A 71 14.07 -4.47 7.68
N GLN A 72 14.63 -4.93 6.56
CA GLN A 72 16.06 -4.81 6.24
C GLN A 72 16.45 -3.42 5.74
N SER A 73 15.49 -2.63 5.24
CA SER A 73 15.75 -1.28 4.68
C SER A 73 16.05 -0.17 5.72
N GLY A 74 16.29 -0.52 6.98
CA GLY A 74 16.55 0.44 8.07
C GLY A 74 15.31 1.19 8.58
N LEU A 75 14.11 0.83 8.11
CA LEU A 75 12.87 1.46 8.56
C LEU A 75 12.49 1.03 9.98
N SER A 76 11.90 1.96 10.73
CA SER A 76 11.28 1.61 12.01
C SER A 76 10.19 0.56 11.84
N HIS A 77 9.97 -0.27 12.87
CA HIS A 77 8.90 -1.29 12.87
C HIS A 77 7.55 -0.72 12.45
N ASN A 78 7.16 0.39 13.07
CA ASN A 78 5.88 1.03 12.79
C ASN A 78 5.79 1.56 11.35
N THR A 79 6.90 2.02 10.76
CA THR A 79 6.92 2.44 9.35
C THR A 79 6.71 1.24 8.43
N ALA A 80 7.42 0.13 8.65
CA ALA A 80 7.24 -1.10 7.88
C ALA A 80 5.80 -1.62 7.98
N VAL A 81 5.24 -1.68 9.20
CA VAL A 81 3.85 -2.09 9.44
C VAL A 81 2.85 -1.16 8.76
N LYS A 82 3.09 0.16 8.76
CA LYS A 82 2.24 1.11 8.02
C LYS A 82 2.26 0.82 6.52
N SER A 83 3.42 0.58 5.92
CA SER A 83 3.53 0.19 4.50
C SER A 83 2.76 -1.10 4.20
N MET A 84 2.87 -2.12 5.06
CA MET A 84 2.12 -3.36 4.90
C MET A 84 0.60 -3.17 5.03
N ARG A 85 0.14 -2.26 5.91
CA ARG A 85 -1.29 -1.89 6.00
C ARG A 85 -1.79 -1.19 4.74
N LEU A 86 -0.98 -0.32 4.15
CA LEU A 86 -1.32 0.34 2.88
C LEU A 86 -1.44 -0.69 1.75
N LEU A 87 -0.49 -1.62 1.64
CA LEU A 87 -0.56 -2.72 0.68
C LEU A 87 -1.83 -3.57 0.89
N LYS A 88 -2.16 -3.91 2.14
CA LYS A 88 -3.39 -4.65 2.45
C LYS A 88 -4.65 -3.93 1.98
N ALA A 89 -4.71 -2.60 2.14
CA ALA A 89 -5.85 -1.80 1.69
C ALA A 89 -5.99 -1.82 0.15
N VAL A 90 -4.87 -1.72 -0.57
CA VAL A 90 -4.82 -1.81 -2.03
C VAL A 90 -5.24 -3.20 -2.53
N LEU A 91 -4.77 -4.27 -1.89
CA LEU A 91 -5.15 -5.65 -2.25
C LEU A 91 -6.59 -5.99 -1.85
N ASN A 92 -7.11 -5.37 -0.79
CA ASN A 92 -8.53 -5.44 -0.48
C ASN A 92 -9.33 -4.80 -1.60
N PHE A 93 -8.97 -3.59 -2.04
CA PHE A 93 -9.63 -2.94 -3.17
C PHE A 93 -9.61 -3.82 -4.42
N ALA A 94 -8.48 -4.47 -4.73
CA ALA A 94 -8.39 -5.41 -5.83
C ALA A 94 -9.35 -6.60 -5.68
N SER A 95 -9.43 -7.18 -4.49
CA SER A 95 -10.33 -8.30 -4.21
C SER A 95 -11.81 -7.92 -4.26
N HIS A 96 -12.17 -6.68 -3.88
CA HIS A 96 -13.57 -6.21 -3.92
C HIS A 96 -14.03 -5.84 -5.34
N ASN A 97 -13.09 -5.54 -6.24
CA ASN A 97 -13.38 -5.21 -7.65
C ASN A 97 -13.02 -6.37 -8.59
N ASP A 98 -12.94 -7.60 -8.04
CA ASP A 98 -12.66 -8.84 -8.77
C ASP A 98 -11.35 -8.87 -9.57
N PHE A 99 -10.41 -7.94 -9.36
CA PHE A 99 -9.09 -7.96 -10.02
C PHE A 99 -8.24 -9.16 -9.56
N ILE A 100 -8.47 -9.65 -8.35
CA ILE A 100 -7.91 -10.89 -7.79
C ILE A 100 -9.01 -11.67 -7.06
N GLY A 101 -8.93 -13.00 -7.05
CA GLY A 101 -9.96 -13.82 -6.39
C GLY A 101 -10.00 -13.68 -4.86
N LYS A 102 -8.84 -13.56 -4.21
CA LYS A 102 -8.76 -13.37 -2.75
C LYS A 102 -7.53 -12.55 -2.38
N ASN A 103 -7.66 -11.67 -1.40
CA ASN A 103 -6.51 -10.94 -0.87
C ASN A 103 -5.45 -11.92 -0.28
N PRO A 104 -4.21 -11.95 -0.80
CA PRO A 104 -3.16 -12.84 -0.33
C PRO A 104 -2.64 -12.47 1.08
N MET A 105 -3.00 -11.29 1.59
CA MET A 105 -2.74 -10.85 2.97
C MET A 105 -3.87 -11.21 3.94
N ASP A 106 -4.87 -11.98 3.52
CA ASP A 106 -5.91 -12.46 4.44
C ASP A 106 -5.30 -13.36 5.52
N GLY A 107 -5.71 -13.12 6.77
CA GLY A 107 -5.11 -13.73 7.96
C GLY A 107 -3.71 -13.21 8.35
N TYR A 108 -3.10 -12.30 7.59
CA TYR A 108 -1.80 -11.73 7.93
C TYR A 108 -1.93 -10.71 9.09
N ARG A 109 -1.26 -11.00 10.22
CA ARG A 109 -1.29 -10.15 11.43
C ARG A 109 -0.15 -9.13 11.43
N MET A 110 -0.47 -7.88 11.75
CA MET A 110 0.47 -6.76 11.79
C MET A 110 0.16 -5.86 12.99
N THR A 111 1.00 -5.93 14.02
CA THR A 111 0.88 -5.13 15.25
C THR A 111 1.82 -3.94 15.18
N LEU A 112 1.40 -2.77 15.66
CA LEU A 112 2.31 -1.65 15.87
C LEU A 112 2.97 -1.80 17.24
N GLU A 113 4.25 -1.43 17.33
CA GLU A 113 4.94 -1.27 18.60
C GLU A 113 4.46 0.03 19.26
N LYS A 114 4.09 -0.06 20.55
CA LYS A 114 3.75 1.13 21.35
C LYS A 114 5.03 1.96 21.51
N LYS A 115 4.97 3.22 21.10
CA LYS A 115 6.02 4.20 21.40
C LYS A 115 5.52 5.12 22.50
N GLU A 116 6.35 5.34 23.51
CA GLU A 116 6.09 6.40 24.49
C GLU A 116 6.33 7.75 23.82
N ILE A 117 5.37 8.64 23.98
CA ILE A 117 5.50 10.04 23.55
C ILE A 117 6.07 10.78 24.75
N ILE A 118 7.32 11.23 24.62
CA ILE A 118 7.95 12.10 25.62
C ILE A 118 7.62 13.54 25.24
N TYR A 119 6.91 14.23 26.12
CA TYR A 119 6.63 15.65 25.96
C TYR A 119 7.80 16.46 26.54
N LEU A 120 8.28 17.44 25.77
CA LEU A 120 9.22 18.42 26.29
C LEU A 120 8.49 19.29 27.32
N ASN A 121 9.02 19.36 28.54
CA ASN A 121 8.56 20.34 29.54
C ASN A 121 9.40 21.62 29.42
N GLU A 122 8.88 22.75 29.93
CA GLU A 122 9.53 24.07 29.84
C GLU A 122 10.95 24.10 30.46
N VAL A 123 11.24 23.18 31.40
CA VAL A 123 12.55 23.06 32.05
C VAL A 123 13.62 22.52 31.09
N PHE A 124 13.26 21.59 30.20
CA PHE A 124 14.19 21.05 29.19
C PHE A 124 14.49 22.05 28.07
N VAL A 125 13.58 22.99 27.77
CA VAL A 125 13.75 23.97 26.69
C VAL A 125 14.79 25.05 27.03
N LYS A 126 15.01 25.37 28.31
CA LYS A 126 15.96 26.42 28.73
C LYS A 126 17.44 25.99 28.75
N ASN A 127 17.74 24.72 28.51
CA ASN A 127 19.09 24.15 28.59
C ASN A 127 19.58 23.59 27.23
N ILE A 128 19.00 24.03 26.12
CA ILE A 128 19.43 23.72 24.74
C ILE A 128 19.96 24.99 24.10
#